data_AF-A0A3P3F1Z3-F1
#
_entry.id   AF-A0A3P3F1Z3-F1
#
_cell.length_a   1.000
_cell.length_b   1.000
_cell.length_c   1.000
_cell.angle_alpha   90.00
_cell.angle_beta   90.00
_cell.angle_gamma   90.00
#
_symmetry.space_group_name_H-M   'P 1'
#
loop_
_entity.id
_entity.type
_entity.pdbx_description
1 polymer ?
#
loop_
_entity_poly.entity_id
_entity_poly.type
_entity_poly.pdbx_seq_one_letter_code
_entity_poly.pdbx_strand_id
1 'polypeptide(L)' 'MLQTVVQETLEAEMTVAIGAEKGERTAERVGYRSGYYERT' A
#
# COMPACT_ATOMS: atom_id res chain seq x y z
N MET A 1 -4.23 15.87 -9.27
CA MET A 1 -2.93 16.11 -8.62
C MET A 1 -2.98 15.75 -7.14
N LEU A 2 -3.77 16.42 -6.29
CA LEU A 2 -3.83 16.10 -4.85
C LEU A 2 -4.21 14.64 -4.56
N GLN A 3 -5.27 14.12 -5.19
CA GLN A 3 -5.68 12.72 -5.01
C GLN A 3 -4.56 11.73 -5.34
N THR A 4 -3.81 11.99 -6.43
CA THR A 4 -2.68 11.16 -6.83
C THR A 4 -1.58 11.18 -5.79
N VAL A 5 -1.22 12.37 -5.27
CA VAL A 5 -0.20 12.50 -4.23
C VAL A 5 -0.63 11.77 -2.96
N VAL A 6 -1.88 11.91 -2.53
CA VAL A 6 -2.44 11.19 -1.37
C VAL A 6 -2.41 9.68 -1.61
N GLN A 7 -2.75 9.23 -2.81
CA GLN A 7 -2.73 7.81 -3.16
C GLN A 7 -1.31 7.23 -3.11
N GLU A 8 -0.32 7.97 -3.60
CA GLU A 8 1.08 7.58 -3.57
C GLU A 8 1.63 7.49 -2.15
N THR A 9 1.31 8.45 -1.28
CA THR A 9 1.70 8.38 0.14
C THR A 9 1.08 7.19 0.86
N LEU A 10 -0.22 6.93 0.64
CA LEU A 10 -0.89 5.77 1.26
C LEU A 10 -0.30 4.44 0.78
N GLU A 11 0.07 4.32 -0.50
CA GLU A 11 0.75 3.12 -1.02
C GLU A 11 2.16 2.91 -0.42
N ALA A 12 2.90 4.00 -0.20
CA ALA A 12 4.19 3.94 0.46
C ALA A 12 4.04 3.49 1.93
N GLU A 13 3.09 4.06 2.66
CA GLU A 13 2.79 3.65 4.04
C GLU A 13 2.32 2.19 4.13
N MET A 14 1.50 1.74 3.19
CA MET A 14 1.06 0.33 3.09
C MET A 14 2.23 -0.63 2.90
N THR A 15 3.21 -0.24 2.08
CA THR A 15 4.41 -1.04 1.83
C THR A 15 5.24 -1.20 3.12
N VAL A 16 5.43 -0.11 3.87
CA VAL A 16 6.10 -0.13 5.17
C VAL A 16 5.33 -1.00 6.18
N ALA A 17 4.01 -0.88 6.23
CA ALA A 17 3.18 -1.63 7.16
C ALA A 17 3.13 -3.14 6.88
N ILE A 18 3.08 -3.53 5.60
CA ILE A 18 3.03 -4.95 5.19
C ILE A 18 4.44 -5.58 5.15
N GLY A 19 5.49 -4.78 4.96
CA GLY A 19 6.85 -5.29 4.72
C GLY A 19 7.02 -5.91 3.33
N ALA A 20 6.20 -5.51 2.35
CA ALA A 20 6.31 -5.99 0.97
C ALA A 20 5.62 -5.05 -0.03
N GLU A 21 6.25 -4.81 -1.18
CA GLU A 21 5.63 -4.14 -2.32
C GLU A 21 4.52 -4.99 -2.96
N LYS A 22 3.73 -4.36 -3.84
CA LYS A 22 2.63 -5.03 -4.52
C LYS A 22 3.15 -6.14 -5.44
N GLY A 23 2.82 -7.38 -5.09
CA GLY A 23 3.25 -8.57 -5.85
C GLY A 23 4.64 -9.10 -5.48
N GLU A 24 5.35 -8.43 -4.58
CA GLU A 24 6.70 -8.83 -4.18
C GLU A 24 6.68 -10.10 -3.31
N ARG A 25 7.53 -11.07 -3.63
CA ARG A 25 7.73 -12.26 -2.80
C ARG A 25 8.88 -12.02 -1.83
N THR A 26 8.54 -11.82 -0.56
CA THR A 26 9.51 -11.63 0.53
C THR A 26 9.06 -12.38 1.78
N ALA A 27 10.02 -12.83 2.59
CA ALA A 27 9.78 -13.46 3.87
C ALA A 27 9.34 -12.45 4.95
N GLU A 28 9.56 -11.15 4.72
CA GLU A 28 9.18 -10.05 5.63
C GLU A 28 7.68 -9.71 5.58
N ARG A 29 6.95 -10.26 4.60
CA ARG A 29 5.53 -9.99 4.40
C ARG A 29 4.71 -10.47 5.60
N VAL A 30 4.06 -9.52 6.29
CA VAL A 30 3.19 -9.84 7.44
C VAL A 30 1.69 -9.83 7.11
N GLY A 31 1.29 -9.43 5.90
CA GLY A 31 -0.11 -9.35 5.51
C GLY A 31 -0.36 -9.26 4.00
N TYR A 32 -1.64 -9.08 3.62
CA TYR A 32 -2.07 -8.92 2.23
C TYR A 32 -2.88 -7.63 2.06
N ARG A 33 -2.72 -7.00 0.89
CA ARG A 33 -3.49 -5.82 0.49
C ARG A 33 -4.92 -6.25 0.16
N SER A 34 -5.91 -5.51 0.68
CA SER A 34 -7.35 -5.79 0.46
C SER A 34 -7.99 -4.91 -0.62
N GLY A 35 -7.21 -4.50 -1.63
CA GLY A 35 -7.67 -3.57 -2.65
C GLY A 35 -7.84 -2.14 -2.13
N TYR A 36 -8.63 -1.34 -2.84
CA TYR A 36 -8.86 0.08 -2.54
C TYR A 36 -10.31 0.29 -2.09
N TYR A 37 -10.48 1.18 -1.12
CA TYR A 37 -11.79 1.65 -0.68
C TYR A 37 -11.86 3.16 -0.86
N GLU A 38 -12.93 3.63 -1.48
CA GLU A 38 -13.14 5.05 -1.71
C GLU A 38 -13.53 5.76 -0.40
N ARG A 39 -13.07 7.00 -0.25
CA ARG A 39 -13.46 7.88 0.86
C ARG A 39 -13.71 9.29 0.33
N THR A 40 -14.86 9.86 0.71
CA THR A 40 -15.24 11.25 0.44
C THR A 40 -14.67 12.20 1.47
#